data_AF-A0A1E1W1B8-F1
#
_entry.id   AF-A0A1E1W1B8-F1
#
_cell.length_a   1.000
_cell.length_b   1.000
_cell.length_c   1.000
_cell.angle_alpha   90.00
_cell.angle_beta   90.00
_cell.angle_gamma   90.00
#
_symmetry.space_group_name_H-M   'P 1'
#
loop_
_entity.id
_entity.type
_entity.pdbx_description
1 polymer ?
#
loop_
_entity_poly.entity_id
_entity_poly.type
_entity_poly.pdbx_seq_one_letter_code
_entity_poly.pdbx_strand_id
1 'polypeptide(L)'
;LPVSDLDAAIESEFDQKEGSIWGAFTRRLQTQIQQLHTLLFEDTSSRGGPEPLVRDYFNLHKMIVLVTDSGKIFGMDNLSGELLWRRYEPSLDTENVLIFTRRSA
;
A
#
# COMPACT_ATOMS: atom_id res chain seq x y z
N LEU A 1 -0.43 4.22 -2.72
CA LEU A 1 0.25 3.02 -2.19
C LEU A 1 -0.76 2.27 -1.36
N PRO A 2 -0.70 0.92 -1.31
CA PRO A 2 -1.54 0.17 -0.38
C PRO A 2 -1.32 0.66 1.06
N VAL A 3 -2.38 0.55 1.86
CA VAL A 3 -2.30 0.73 3.32
C VAL A 3 -1.39 -0.34 3.93
N SER A 4 -0.82 -0.05 5.09
CA SER A 4 -0.03 -1.04 5.82
C SER A 4 -0.94 -2.19 6.27
N ASP A 5 -0.38 -3.39 6.44
CA ASP A 5 -1.13 -4.53 6.95
C ASP A 5 -1.72 -4.25 8.34
N LEU A 6 -1.03 -3.42 9.14
CA LEU A 6 -1.52 -2.92 10.43
C LEU A 6 -2.75 -2.04 10.24
N ASP A 7 -2.69 -1.04 9.36
CA ASP A 7 -3.81 -0.14 9.08
C ASP A 7 -5.00 -0.90 8.48
N ALA A 8 -4.76 -1.88 7.62
CA ALA A 8 -5.80 -2.74 7.05
C ALA A 8 -6.48 -3.60 8.13
N ALA A 9 -5.71 -4.17 9.07
CA ALA A 9 -6.26 -4.91 10.20
C ALA A 9 -7.10 -4.00 11.11
N ILE A 10 -6.65 -2.77 11.34
CA ILE A 10 -7.40 -1.74 12.07
C ILE A 10 -8.71 -1.41 11.34
N GLU A 11 -8.67 -1.14 10.03
CA GLU A 11 -9.88 -0.84 9.24
C GLU A 11 -10.90 -2.00 9.34
N SER A 12 -10.44 -3.25 9.26
CA SER A 12 -11.28 -4.43 9.41
C SER A 12 -11.89 -4.60 10.82
N GLU A 13 -11.24 -4.04 11.86
CA GLU A 13 -11.78 -3.99 13.22
C GLU A 13 -12.96 -3.00 13.33
N PHE A 14 -12.86 -1.87 12.62
CA PHE A 14 -13.78 -0.74 12.76
C PHE A 14 -14.94 -0.73 11.75
N ASP A 15 -14.86 -1.47 10.64
CA ASP A 15 -15.91 -1.46 9.60
C ASP A 15 -17.22 -2.16 10.03
N GLN A 16 -17.23 -2.90 11.13
CA GLN A 16 -18.43 -3.59 11.62
C GLN A 16 -19.28 -2.74 12.57
N LYS A 17 -20.21 -1.97 11.99
CA LYS A 17 -21.18 -1.11 12.71
C LYS A 17 -22.22 -1.85 13.57
N GLU A 18 -22.33 -3.18 13.51
CA GLU A 18 -23.43 -3.94 14.15
C GLU A 18 -22.98 -4.87 15.30
N GLY A 19 -21.74 -4.77 15.78
CA GLY A 19 -21.21 -5.66 16.81
C GLY A 19 -21.43 -5.17 18.24
N SER A 20 -22.15 -5.98 19.04
CA SER A 20 -22.29 -5.83 20.50
C SER A 20 -20.95 -5.49 21.18
N ILE A 21 -20.97 -4.66 22.25
CA ILE A 21 -19.77 -4.12 22.94
C ILE A 21 -18.75 -5.22 23.29
N TRP A 22 -19.23 -6.40 23.68
CA TRP A 22 -18.39 -7.58 23.96
C TRP A 22 -17.62 -8.09 22.73
N GLY A 23 -18.23 -8.07 21.55
CA GLY A 23 -17.57 -8.43 20.30
C GLY A 23 -16.49 -7.42 19.90
N ALA A 24 -16.70 -6.13 20.17
CA ALA A 24 -15.65 -5.13 19.97
C ALA A 24 -14.48 -5.32 20.95
N PHE A 25 -14.77 -5.68 22.21
CA PHE A 25 -13.75 -5.96 23.20
C PHE A 25 -12.90 -7.20 22.87
N THR A 26 -13.53 -8.32 22.49
CA THR A 26 -12.80 -9.55 22.14
C THR A 26 -11.92 -9.36 20.91
N ARG A 27 -12.38 -8.59 19.92
CA ARG A 27 -11.58 -8.21 18.74
C ARG A 27 -10.37 -7.36 19.12
N ARG A 28 -10.55 -6.31 19.92
CA ARG A 28 -9.43 -5.49 20.42
C ARG A 28 -8.37 -6.30 21.15
N LEU A 29 -8.80 -7.24 21.99
CA LEU A 29 -7.88 -8.12 22.71
C LEU A 29 -7.13 -9.02 21.73
N GLN A 30 -7.82 -9.57 20.72
CA GLN A 30 -7.20 -10.40 19.69
C GLN A 30 -6.19 -9.61 18.84
N THR A 31 -6.54 -8.39 18.40
CA THR A 31 -5.64 -7.52 17.63
C THR A 31 -4.40 -7.16 18.45
N GLN A 32 -4.57 -6.80 19.73
CA GLN A 32 -3.44 -6.48 20.62
C GLN A 32 -2.53 -7.69 20.88
N ILE A 33 -3.10 -8.90 21.00
CA ILE A 33 -2.30 -10.14 21.13
C ILE A 33 -1.50 -10.40 19.85
N GLN A 34 -2.10 -10.18 18.67
CA GLN A 34 -1.40 -10.33 17.40
C GLN A 34 -0.26 -9.31 17.26
N GLN A 35 -0.49 -8.04 17.60
CA GLN A 35 0.54 -6.99 17.61
C GLN A 35 1.66 -7.26 18.61
N LEU A 36 1.34 -7.84 19.77
CA LEU A 36 2.34 -8.25 20.75
C LEU A 36 3.15 -9.44 20.25
N HIS A 37 2.50 -10.40 19.59
CA HIS A 37 3.17 -11.54 19.00
C HIS A 37 4.11 -11.12 17.86
N THR A 38 3.73 -10.18 17.00
CA THR A 38 4.65 -9.64 15.99
C THR A 38 5.86 -8.99 16.67
N LEU A 39 5.64 -8.15 17.70
CA LEU A 39 6.76 -7.52 18.41
C LEU A 39 7.71 -8.51 19.08
N LEU A 40 7.20 -9.61 19.64
CA LEU A 40 8.00 -10.61 20.36
C LEU A 40 8.67 -11.65 19.45
N PHE A 41 8.07 -11.97 18.31
CA PHE A 41 8.49 -13.08 17.43
C PHE A 41 8.95 -12.64 16.05
N GLU A 42 8.93 -11.35 15.72
CA GLU A 42 9.49 -10.84 14.48
C GLU A 42 11.02 -10.87 14.55
N ASP A 43 11.57 -12.00 14.12
CA ASP A 43 12.99 -12.17 13.86
C ASP A 43 13.41 -11.11 12.82
N THR A 44 14.33 -10.22 13.21
CA THR A 44 15.00 -9.20 12.37
C THR A 44 15.80 -9.76 11.16
N SER A 45 15.56 -11.00 10.74
CA SER A 45 16.31 -11.75 9.74
C SER A 45 15.94 -11.43 8.28
N SER A 46 15.04 -10.48 8.01
CA SER A 46 14.55 -10.13 6.67
C SER A 46 15.06 -8.77 6.14
N ARG A 47 16.25 -8.29 6.53
CA ARG A 47 16.84 -7.04 6.00
C ARG A 47 17.33 -7.10 4.54
N GLY A 48 17.02 -8.16 3.79
CA GLY A 48 17.47 -8.35 2.41
C GLY A 48 16.38 -8.33 1.34
N GLY A 49 15.10 -8.24 1.74
CA GLY A 49 13.99 -8.11 0.80
C GLY A 49 13.76 -6.65 0.38
N PRO A 50 13.21 -6.39 -0.82
CA PRO A 50 12.76 -5.04 -1.16
C PRO A 50 11.76 -4.56 -0.11
N GLU A 51 11.93 -3.33 0.38
CA GLU A 51 11.00 -2.78 1.38
C GLU A 51 9.56 -2.80 0.84
N PRO A 52 8.58 -3.18 1.67
CA PRO A 52 7.21 -3.24 1.24
C PRO A 52 6.73 -1.83 0.86
N LEU A 53 6.13 -1.72 -0.32
CA LEU A 53 5.74 -0.44 -0.90
C LEU A 53 4.43 0.07 -0.28
N VAL A 54 4.53 0.58 0.94
CA VAL A 54 3.39 0.91 1.82
C VAL A 54 3.28 2.41 2.01
N ARG A 55 2.05 2.90 2.23
CA ARG A 55 1.82 4.31 2.56
C ARG A 55 2.48 4.70 3.89
N ASP A 56 3.13 5.85 3.93
CA ASP A 56 3.67 6.44 5.15
C ASP A 56 2.59 7.13 6.00
N TYR A 57 2.93 7.42 7.25
CA TYR A 57 2.02 8.10 8.19
C TYR A 57 1.54 9.48 7.68
N PHE A 58 2.42 10.21 6.97
CA PHE A 58 2.10 11.56 6.45
C PHE A 58 1.47 11.54 5.05
N ASN A 59 1.29 10.37 4.44
CA ASN A 59 0.80 10.21 3.06
C ASN A 59 1.64 11.00 2.02
N LEU A 60 2.94 11.16 2.28
CA LEU A 60 3.91 11.77 1.38
C LEU A 60 4.53 10.73 0.46
N HIS A 61 4.55 9.46 0.85
CA HIS A 61 5.06 8.35 0.04
C HIS A 61 4.01 7.94 -1.00
N LYS A 62 4.34 8.13 -2.27
CA LYS A 62 3.42 7.95 -3.40
C LYS A 62 4.12 7.29 -4.58
N MET A 63 3.38 6.44 -5.28
CA MET A 63 3.77 5.96 -6.60
C MET A 63 3.38 7.00 -7.66
N ILE A 64 4.37 7.49 -8.39
CA ILE A 64 4.20 8.37 -9.55
C ILE A 64 4.07 7.51 -10.79
N VAL A 65 3.02 7.75 -11.58
CA VAL A 65 2.84 7.09 -12.88
C VAL A 65 3.25 8.08 -13.97
N LEU A 66 4.24 7.68 -14.78
CA LEU A 66 4.82 8.49 -15.85
C LEU A 66 4.52 7.85 -17.19
N VAL A 67 4.23 8.67 -18.20
CA VAL A 67 4.10 8.25 -19.60
C VAL A 67 5.10 9.05 -20.42
N THR A 68 5.88 8.35 -21.23
CA THR A 68 6.87 8.95 -22.13
C THR A 68 6.33 9.07 -23.53
N ASP A 69 6.89 9.99 -24.31
CA ASP A 69 6.58 10.17 -25.73
C ASP A 69 6.92 8.93 -26.58
N SER A 70 7.76 8.03 -26.07
CA SER A 70 8.01 6.74 -26.73
C SER A 70 6.89 5.72 -26.55
N GLY A 71 5.82 5.99 -25.80
CA GLY A 71 4.77 5.01 -25.49
C GLY A 71 5.10 4.08 -24.30
N LYS A 72 6.15 4.39 -23.52
CA LYS A 72 6.47 3.67 -22.28
C LYS A 72 5.80 4.31 -21.07
N ILE A 73 5.26 3.46 -20.20
CA ILE A 73 4.60 3.79 -18.94
C ILE A 73 5.44 3.23 -17.80
N PHE A 74 5.70 4.05 -16.78
CA PHE A 74 6.49 3.68 -15.61
C PHE A 74 5.72 3.96 -14.33
N GLY A 75 5.85 3.05 -13.36
CA GLY A 75 5.52 3.33 -11.96
C GLY A 75 6.82 3.56 -11.20
N MET A 76 7.00 4.76 -10.66
CA MET A 76 8.18 5.16 -9.91
C MET A 76 7.80 5.46 -8.46
N ASP A 77 8.63 5.04 -7.53
CA ASP A 77 8.53 5.46 -6.14
C ASP A 77 9.10 6.89 -5.96
N ASN A 78 8.38 7.78 -5.27
CA ASN A 78 8.86 9.13 -5.00
C ASN A 78 9.86 9.22 -3.84
N LEU A 79 9.92 8.21 -2.97
CA LEU A 79 10.83 8.21 -1.82
C LEU A 79 12.21 7.65 -2.21
N SER A 80 12.25 6.46 -2.80
CA SER A 80 13.50 5.81 -3.26
C SER A 80 13.96 6.24 -4.65
N GLY A 81 13.03 6.71 -5.50
CA GLY A 81 13.28 6.92 -6.93
C GLY A 81 13.34 5.63 -7.76
N GLU A 82 13.04 4.48 -7.16
CA GLU A 82 13.10 3.18 -7.84
C GLU A 82 11.96 3.01 -8.85
N LEU A 83 12.28 2.38 -10.00
CA LEU A 83 11.29 1.96 -10.99
C LEU A 83 10.67 0.61 -10.58
N LEU A 84 9.47 0.69 -10.02
CA LEU A 84 8.72 -0.46 -9.51
C LEU A 84 8.22 -1.37 -10.63
N TRP A 85 7.71 -0.77 -11.70
CA TRP A 85 7.23 -1.49 -12.86
C TRP A 85 7.31 -0.63 -14.13
N ARG A 86 7.34 -1.31 -15.27
CA ARG A 86 7.41 -0.71 -16.60
C ARG A 86 6.48 -1.45 -17.55
N ARG A 87 5.78 -0.71 -18.41
CA ARG A 87 4.94 -1.26 -19.47
C ARG A 87 5.16 -0.46 -20.75
N TYR A 88 5.28 -1.15 -21.88
CA TYR A 88 5.35 -0.52 -23.18
C TYR A 88 4.05 -0.77 -23.93
N GLU A 89 3.44 0.28 -24.46
CA GLU A 89 2.24 0.18 -25.27
C GLU A 89 2.51 0.80 -26.64
N PRO A 90 2.76 -0.02 -27.69
CA PRO A 90 3.16 0.47 -29.01
C PRO A 90 2.03 1.20 -29.75
N SER A 91 0.77 1.00 -29.34
CA SER A 91 -0.41 1.60 -29.96
C SER A 91 -0.87 2.89 -29.29
N LEU A 92 -0.12 3.38 -28.29
CA LEU A 92 -0.49 4.56 -27.52
C LEU A 92 -0.18 5.84 -28.30
N ASP A 93 -1.19 6.64 -28.57
CA ASP A 93 -1.02 8.02 -29.04
C ASP A 93 -0.48 8.89 -27.90
N THR A 94 0.74 9.38 -28.05
CA THR A 94 1.45 10.16 -27.02
C THR A 94 1.17 11.66 -27.10
N GLU A 95 0.58 12.16 -28.18
CA GLU A 95 0.35 13.60 -28.36
C GLU A 95 -0.70 14.17 -27.40
N ASN A 96 -1.73 13.37 -27.06
CA ASN A 96 -2.87 13.80 -26.24
C ASN A 96 -3.18 12.81 -25.10
N VAL A 97 -2.15 12.36 -24.37
CA VAL A 97 -2.33 11.40 -23.27
C VAL A 97 -3.12 12.00 -22.11
N LEU A 98 -4.19 11.32 -21.72
CA LEU A 98 -4.96 11.61 -20.51
C LEU A 98 -4.88 10.42 -19.55
N ILE A 99 -4.48 10.68 -18.31
CA ILE A 99 -4.37 9.66 -17.26
C ILE A 99 -5.52 9.88 -16.27
N PHE A 100 -6.32 8.84 -16.05
CA PHE A 100 -7.42 8.85 -15.10
C PHE A 100 -7.23 7.79 -14.02
N THR A 101 -7.32 8.17 -12.75
CA THR A 101 -7.38 7.24 -11.63
C THR A 101 -8.81 6.77 -11.44
N ARG A 102 -9.09 5.47 -11.66
CA ARG A 102 -10.46 4.91 -11.53
C ARG A 102 -10.81 4.49 -10.10
N ARG A 103 -9.86 3.87 -9.38
CA ARG A 103 -9.98 3.50 -7.98
C ARG A 103 -8.64 3.74 -7.29
N SER A 104 -8.67 4.37 -6.12
CA SER A 104 -7.54 4.35 -5.19
C SER A 104 -7.59 3.05 -4.40
N ALA A 105 -6.43 2.43 -4.21
CA ALA A 105 -6.23 1.45 -3.15
C ALA A 105 -6.16 2.18 -1.80
#